data_AF-A0A1Q4E1Y9-F1
#
_entry.id   AF-A0A1Q4E1Y9-F1
#
_cell.length_a   1.000
_cell.length_b   1.000
_cell.length_c   1.000
_cell.angle_alpha   90.00
_cell.angle_beta   90.00
_cell.angle_gamma   90.00
#
_symmetry.space_group_name_H-M   'P 1'
#
loop_
_entity.id
_entity.type
_entity.pdbx_description
1 polymer ?
#
loop_
_entity_poly.entity_id
_entity_poly.type
_entity_poly.pdbx_seq_one_letter_code
_entity_poly.pdbx_strand_id
1 'polypeptide(L)'
;MKPFLLALALGAAAPTPASAFAAAPVAAPVADTDIQRLVALLAPDEAVTRLAGKAFDTGMDRQIAANPERKAAYAADPAMRQAVGGQLRAQFASALVAALPSLRAEIEGILRTALTPAEVTDMLAFFGSPTGQKVRAEAYERMGSAPGQSPQEMQQAAIAAVMAKMTAEDYPALMAFAGSTASQKMGTVNPRISAASQAWADRLIAANLPKLKALEDKLAADYRARKGGK
;
A
#
# COMPACT_ATOMS: atom_id res chain seq x y z
N MET A 1 15.74 -14.99 25.65
CA MET A 1 15.98 -13.94 26.65
C MET A 1 14.64 -13.66 27.33
N LYS A 2 14.64 -13.70 28.67
CA LYS A 2 13.46 -13.68 29.55
C LYS A 2 12.83 -12.26 29.64
N PRO A 3 11.57 -12.18 30.13
CA PRO A 3 10.61 -11.11 29.89
C PRO A 3 10.56 -10.06 31.02
N PHE A 4 9.97 -8.91 30.73
CA PHE A 4 9.44 -7.94 31.71
C PHE A 4 7.94 -7.77 31.38
N LEU A 5 6.99 -8.44 32.04
CA LEU A 5 6.40 -8.18 33.39
C LEU A 5 5.85 -6.74 33.52
N LEU A 6 4.52 -6.54 33.51
CA LEU A 6 3.56 -6.60 34.66
C LEU A 6 3.80 -5.44 35.67
N ALA A 7 2.87 -4.80 36.36
CA ALA A 7 1.42 -4.88 36.64
C ALA A 7 1.06 -3.57 37.40
N LEU A 8 -0.17 -3.05 37.42
CA LEU A 8 -1.22 -3.18 38.47
C LEU A 8 -2.11 -1.92 38.30
N ALA A 9 -3.42 -1.90 38.58
CA ALA A 9 -4.02 -2.35 39.83
C ALA A 9 -5.49 -2.75 39.69
N LEU A 10 -5.84 -3.79 40.44
CA LEU A 10 -7.19 -4.13 40.84
C LEU A 10 -7.79 -3.01 41.69
N GLY A 11 -9.01 -2.58 41.37
CA GLY A 11 -9.92 -1.95 42.30
C GLY A 11 -11.09 -2.88 42.56
N ALA A 12 -11.15 -3.44 43.77
CA ALA A 12 -12.34 -4.11 44.27
C ALA A 12 -13.45 -3.06 44.49
N ALA A 13 -14.57 -3.20 43.79
CA ALA A 13 -15.81 -2.50 44.11
C ALA A 13 -16.94 -3.52 44.20
N ALA A 14 -17.73 -3.42 45.26
CA ALA A 14 -18.85 -4.29 45.60
C ALA A 14 -19.90 -4.39 44.46
N PRO A 15 -20.69 -5.48 44.38
CA PRO A 15 -21.77 -5.60 43.40
C PRO A 15 -22.92 -4.65 43.79
N THR A 16 -23.02 -3.52 43.12
CA THR A 16 -24.24 -2.69 43.11
C THR A 16 -25.21 -3.20 42.03
N PRO A 17 -26.53 -3.10 42.25
CA PRO A 17 -27.52 -3.71 41.38
C PRO A 17 -27.50 -3.08 39.97
N ALA A 18 -27.65 -3.95 38.97
CA ALA A 18 -27.70 -3.63 37.56
C ALA A 18 -28.71 -2.51 37.28
N SER A 19 -28.19 -1.30 37.06
CA SER A 19 -28.95 -0.23 36.42
C SER A 19 -29.06 -0.58 34.95
N ALA A 20 -30.29 -0.57 34.44
CA ALA A 20 -30.66 -0.90 33.08
C ALA A 20 -29.68 -0.29 32.07
N PHE A 21 -29.14 -1.14 31.19
CA PHE A 21 -28.34 -0.69 30.05
C PHE A 21 -29.20 0.26 29.22
N ALA A 22 -28.92 1.56 29.33
CA ALA A 22 -29.26 2.51 28.30
C ALA A 22 -28.61 1.98 27.02
N ALA A 23 -29.43 1.69 26.00
CA ALA A 23 -28.94 1.31 24.68
C ALA A 23 -27.89 2.35 24.25
N ALA A 24 -26.68 1.88 23.94
CA ALA A 24 -25.64 2.74 23.40
C ALA A 24 -26.23 3.52 22.20
N PRO A 25 -26.01 4.84 22.11
CA PRO A 25 -26.50 5.61 20.98
C PRO A 25 -25.97 4.96 19.70
N VAL A 26 -26.90 4.60 18.81
CA VAL A 26 -26.57 4.08 17.48
C VAL A 26 -25.75 5.18 16.79
N ALA A 27 -24.46 4.92 16.59
CA ALA A 27 -23.61 5.85 15.88
C ALA A 27 -24.22 6.12 14.50
N ALA A 28 -24.34 7.41 14.14
CA ALA A 28 -24.82 7.81 12.81
C ALA A 28 -24.00 7.11 11.72
N PRO A 29 -24.56 6.78 10.55
CA PRO A 29 -23.76 6.18 9.47
C PRO A 29 -22.61 7.10 9.08
N VAL A 30 -21.44 6.52 8.77
CA VAL A 30 -20.31 7.27 8.23
C VAL A 30 -20.73 7.91 6.92
N ALA A 31 -20.47 9.21 6.73
CA ALA A 31 -20.69 9.85 5.44
C ALA A 31 -19.77 9.22 4.39
N ASP A 32 -20.33 8.83 3.24
CA ASP A 32 -19.59 8.20 2.13
C ASP A 32 -18.35 9.00 1.72
N THR A 33 -18.44 10.33 1.80
CA THR A 33 -17.36 11.26 1.50
C THR A 33 -16.15 11.13 2.43
N ASP A 34 -16.34 10.78 3.69
CA ASP A 34 -15.23 10.68 4.66
C ASP A 34 -14.47 9.37 4.51
N ILE A 35 -15.16 8.27 4.18
CA ILE A 35 -14.51 7.02 3.76
C ILE A 35 -13.68 7.24 2.50
N GLN A 36 -14.25 7.91 1.48
CA GLN A 36 -13.53 8.21 0.24
C GLN A 36 -12.29 9.07 0.49
N ARG A 37 -12.39 10.10 1.35
CA ARG A 37 -11.24 10.90 1.78
C ARG A 37 -10.19 10.06 2.48
N LEU A 38 -10.60 9.15 3.37
CA LEU A 38 -9.68 8.28 4.08
C LEU A 38 -8.96 7.33 3.10
N VAL A 39 -9.68 6.78 2.12
CA VAL A 39 -9.06 5.96 1.05
C VAL A 39 -8.07 6.78 0.23
N ALA A 40 -8.39 8.01 -0.14
CA ALA A 40 -7.47 8.88 -0.86
C ALA A 40 -6.19 9.19 -0.04
N LEU A 41 -6.28 9.21 1.29
CA LEU A 41 -5.12 9.33 2.16
C LEU A 41 -4.32 8.03 2.26
N LEU A 42 -4.98 6.88 2.39
CA LEU A 42 -4.33 5.59 2.59
C LEU A 42 -3.75 5.00 1.30
N ALA A 43 -4.37 5.27 0.16
CA ALA A 43 -3.95 4.83 -1.16
C ALA A 43 -3.92 6.00 -2.17
N PRO A 44 -3.00 6.97 -2.01
CA PRO A 44 -2.87 8.07 -2.97
C PRO A 44 -2.44 7.55 -4.34
N ASP A 45 -3.11 7.96 -5.42
CA ASP A 45 -2.81 7.46 -6.77
C ASP A 45 -1.35 7.63 -7.15
N GLU A 46 -0.76 8.77 -6.82
CA GLU A 46 0.65 9.05 -7.09
C GLU A 46 1.58 8.06 -6.36
N ALA A 47 1.28 7.76 -5.10
CA ALA A 47 2.08 6.82 -4.30
C ALA A 47 1.95 5.38 -4.84
N VAL A 48 0.73 4.97 -5.19
CA VAL A 48 0.46 3.64 -5.76
C VAL A 48 1.11 3.49 -7.13
N THR A 49 0.98 4.49 -8.01
CA THR A 49 1.59 4.48 -9.35
C THR A 49 3.11 4.50 -9.29
N ARG A 50 3.71 5.29 -8.39
CA ARG A 50 5.17 5.30 -8.16
C ARG A 50 5.67 3.95 -7.68
N LEU A 51 4.99 3.34 -6.70
CA LEU A 51 5.34 2.02 -6.16
C LEU A 51 5.25 0.95 -7.25
N ALA A 52 4.16 0.93 -8.01
CA ALA A 52 3.97 -0.01 -9.10
C ALA A 52 5.01 0.18 -10.22
N GLY A 53 5.41 1.43 -10.51
CA GLY A 53 6.49 1.73 -11.45
C GLY A 53 7.84 1.14 -11.02
N LYS A 54 8.21 1.28 -9.73
CA LYS A 54 9.41 0.65 -9.15
C LYS A 54 9.35 -0.88 -9.24
N ALA A 55 8.18 -1.46 -8.95
CA ALA A 55 7.95 -2.91 -9.04
C ALA A 55 8.06 -3.41 -10.49
N PHE A 56 7.53 -2.66 -11.46
CA PHE A 56 7.67 -2.96 -12.89
C PHE A 56 9.14 -2.97 -13.32
N ASP A 57 9.92 -1.94 -12.97
CA ASP A 57 11.34 -1.86 -13.32
C ASP A 57 12.13 -3.05 -12.75
N THR A 58 11.91 -3.34 -11.47
CA THR A 58 12.53 -4.50 -10.80
C THR A 58 12.12 -5.82 -11.46
N GLY A 59 10.84 -5.96 -11.83
CA GLY A 59 10.32 -7.14 -12.53
C GLY A 59 10.95 -7.33 -13.91
N MET A 60 11.06 -6.25 -14.69
CA MET A 60 11.74 -6.24 -15.99
C MET A 60 13.19 -6.66 -15.86
N ASP A 61 13.93 -6.10 -14.89
CA ASP A 61 15.33 -6.44 -14.66
C ASP A 61 15.51 -7.91 -14.27
N ARG A 62 14.63 -8.45 -13.42
CA ARG A 62 14.62 -9.88 -13.09
C ARG A 62 14.32 -10.75 -14.30
N GLN A 63 13.35 -10.38 -15.13
CA GLN A 63 12.99 -11.13 -16.32
C GLN A 63 14.12 -11.14 -17.37
N ILE A 64 14.81 -10.01 -17.54
CA ILE A 64 15.99 -9.91 -18.40
C ILE A 64 17.12 -10.79 -17.84
N ALA A 65 17.39 -10.71 -16.54
CA ALA A 65 18.43 -11.50 -15.90
C ALA A 65 18.18 -13.02 -16.00
N ALA A 66 16.91 -13.44 -15.96
CA ALA A 66 16.50 -14.84 -16.05
C ALA A 66 16.51 -15.41 -17.48
N ASN A 67 16.67 -14.57 -18.52
CA ASN A 67 16.72 -15.01 -19.92
C ASN A 67 18.09 -14.64 -20.55
N PRO A 68 19.03 -15.59 -20.68
CA PRO A 68 20.37 -15.32 -21.21
C PRO A 68 20.40 -14.71 -22.61
N GLU A 69 19.51 -15.15 -23.51
CA GLU A 69 19.42 -14.62 -24.88
C GLU A 69 18.95 -13.17 -24.88
N ARG A 70 17.92 -12.86 -24.09
CA ARG A 70 17.39 -11.50 -23.94
C ARG A 70 18.41 -10.58 -23.28
N LYS A 71 19.11 -11.06 -22.26
CA LYS A 71 20.22 -10.36 -21.61
C LYS A 71 21.32 -10.02 -22.61
N ALA A 72 21.74 -10.98 -23.43
CA ALA A 72 22.75 -10.76 -24.47
C ALA A 72 22.28 -9.75 -25.53
N ALA A 73 21.04 -9.88 -26.00
CA ALA A 73 20.46 -8.95 -26.99
C ALA A 73 20.41 -7.51 -26.48
N TYR A 74 19.97 -7.29 -25.24
CA TYR A 74 19.92 -5.95 -24.63
C TYR A 74 21.29 -5.40 -24.22
N ALA A 75 22.26 -6.27 -23.94
CA ALA A 75 23.65 -5.84 -23.71
C ALA A 75 24.31 -5.38 -25.03
N ALA A 76 24.06 -6.09 -26.12
CA ALA A 76 24.56 -5.73 -27.46
C ALA A 76 23.87 -4.49 -28.03
N ASP A 77 22.63 -4.22 -27.62
CA ASP A 77 21.87 -3.04 -28.05
C ASP A 77 21.08 -2.39 -26.90
N PRO A 78 21.72 -1.49 -26.13
CA PRO A 78 21.05 -0.76 -25.05
C PRO A 78 19.88 0.11 -25.52
N ALA A 79 19.91 0.61 -26.77
CA ALA A 79 18.84 1.42 -27.33
C ALA A 79 17.57 0.58 -27.58
N MET A 80 17.72 -0.70 -27.92
CA MET A 80 16.61 -1.65 -27.97
C MET A 80 15.93 -1.79 -26.60
N ARG A 81 16.71 -1.94 -25.52
CA ARG A 81 16.17 -2.05 -24.15
C ARG A 81 15.36 -0.81 -23.79
N GLN A 82 15.86 0.38 -24.10
CA GLN A 82 15.14 1.64 -23.84
C GLN A 82 13.85 1.75 -24.65
N ALA A 83 13.90 1.45 -25.95
CA ALA A 83 12.74 1.56 -26.84
C ALA A 83 11.61 0.57 -26.47
N VAL A 84 11.97 -0.68 -26.17
CA VAL A 84 11.02 -1.71 -25.75
C VAL A 84 10.50 -1.41 -24.34
N GLY A 85 11.41 -1.18 -23.39
CA GLY A 85 11.07 -0.93 -21.99
C GLY A 85 10.19 0.31 -21.79
N GLY A 86 10.44 1.40 -22.52
CA GLY A 86 9.63 2.62 -22.44
C GLY A 86 8.17 2.40 -22.85
N GLN A 87 7.94 1.64 -23.92
CA GLN A 87 6.57 1.34 -24.37
C GLN A 87 5.86 0.34 -23.44
N LEU A 88 6.57 -0.67 -22.94
CA LEU A 88 6.01 -1.59 -21.95
C LEU A 88 5.62 -0.85 -20.66
N ARG A 89 6.46 0.08 -20.20
CA ARG A 89 6.18 0.93 -19.03
C ARG A 89 4.93 1.79 -19.25
N ALA A 90 4.78 2.39 -20.42
CA ALA A 90 3.61 3.19 -20.76
C ALA A 90 2.32 2.34 -20.76
N GLN A 91 2.36 1.15 -21.36
CA GLN A 91 1.22 0.23 -21.37
C GLN A 91 0.85 -0.26 -19.96
N PHE A 92 1.87 -0.58 -19.15
CA PHE A 92 1.69 -0.96 -17.76
C PHE A 92 1.06 0.17 -16.94
N ALA A 93 1.59 1.39 -17.03
CA ALA A 93 1.08 2.54 -16.31
C ALA A 93 -0.38 2.85 -16.70
N SER A 94 -0.71 2.76 -17.99
CA SER A 94 -2.09 2.93 -18.46
C SER A 94 -3.05 1.89 -17.88
N ALA A 95 -2.66 0.61 -17.87
CA ALA A 95 -3.48 -0.46 -17.30
C ALA A 95 -3.67 -0.28 -15.79
N LEU A 96 -2.62 0.14 -15.08
CA LEU A 96 -2.65 0.40 -13.66
C LEU A 96 -3.62 1.54 -13.32
N VAL A 97 -3.47 2.71 -13.97
CA VAL A 97 -4.32 3.89 -13.72
C VAL A 97 -5.79 3.56 -13.96
N ALA A 98 -6.10 2.83 -15.04
CA ALA A 98 -7.47 2.41 -15.34
C ALA A 98 -8.07 1.47 -14.26
N ALA A 99 -7.23 0.75 -13.52
CA ALA A 99 -7.64 -0.21 -12.50
C ALA A 99 -7.67 0.37 -11.06
N LEU A 100 -7.12 1.57 -10.82
CA LEU A 100 -7.13 2.19 -9.49
C LEU A 100 -8.53 2.39 -8.89
N PRO A 101 -9.57 2.77 -9.67
CA PRO A 101 -10.90 2.94 -9.12
C PRO A 101 -11.47 1.65 -8.47
N SER A 102 -11.16 0.47 -9.01
CA SER A 102 -11.64 -0.79 -8.42
C SER A 102 -10.91 -1.14 -7.13
N LEU A 103 -9.59 -0.86 -7.04
CA LEU A 103 -8.85 -0.99 -5.80
C LEU A 103 -9.44 -0.11 -4.70
N ARG A 104 -9.75 1.15 -5.04
CA ARG A 104 -10.37 2.09 -4.08
C ARG A 104 -11.70 1.54 -3.58
N ALA A 105 -12.57 1.08 -4.47
CA ALA A 105 -13.86 0.51 -4.08
C ALA A 105 -13.72 -0.70 -3.13
N GLU A 106 -12.72 -1.56 -3.34
CA GLU A 106 -12.42 -2.69 -2.44
C GLU A 106 -11.99 -2.20 -1.05
N ILE A 107 -11.12 -1.19 -0.98
CA ILE A 107 -10.68 -0.60 0.29
C ILE A 107 -11.84 0.12 0.99
N GLU A 108 -12.64 0.90 0.25
CA GLU A 108 -13.82 1.58 0.79
C GLU A 108 -14.79 0.59 1.44
N GLY A 109 -15.05 -0.55 0.80
CA GLY A 109 -15.90 -1.61 1.35
C GLY A 109 -15.33 -2.20 2.65
N ILE A 110 -14.02 -2.36 2.75
CA ILE A 110 -13.36 -2.81 3.98
C ILE A 110 -13.54 -1.77 5.09
N LEU A 111 -13.23 -0.51 4.83
CA LEU A 111 -13.28 0.56 5.84
C LEU A 111 -14.71 0.77 6.34
N ARG A 112 -15.69 0.79 5.43
CA ARG A 112 -17.11 0.95 5.77
C ARG A 112 -17.62 -0.14 6.71
N THR A 113 -17.12 -1.37 6.57
CA THR A 113 -17.54 -2.50 7.42
C THR A 113 -16.73 -2.63 8.70
N ALA A 114 -15.52 -2.06 8.73
CA ALA A 114 -14.57 -2.27 9.82
C ALA A 114 -14.50 -1.09 10.79
N LEU A 115 -14.85 0.12 10.36
CA LEU A 115 -14.69 1.35 11.14
C LEU A 115 -16.04 1.99 11.46
N THR A 116 -16.13 2.54 12.66
CA THR A 116 -17.16 3.46 13.10
C THR A 116 -16.88 4.88 12.61
N PRO A 117 -17.86 5.79 12.60
CA PRO A 117 -17.64 7.19 12.18
C PRO A 117 -16.61 7.93 13.02
N ALA A 118 -16.58 7.67 14.32
CA ALA A 118 -15.58 8.25 15.21
C ALA A 118 -14.17 7.79 14.82
N GLU A 119 -13.99 6.49 14.56
CA GLU A 119 -12.70 5.96 14.13
C GLU A 119 -12.27 6.51 12.76
N VAL A 120 -13.19 6.69 11.82
CA VAL A 120 -12.90 7.34 10.53
C VAL A 120 -12.46 8.78 10.73
N THR A 121 -13.14 9.52 11.61
CA THR A 121 -12.79 10.91 11.96
C THR A 121 -11.39 10.98 12.58
N ASP A 122 -11.09 10.10 13.53
CA ASP A 122 -9.76 10.02 14.17
C ASP A 122 -8.66 9.69 13.15
N MET A 123 -8.91 8.75 12.24
CA MET A 123 -7.98 8.41 11.17
C MET A 123 -7.77 9.57 10.21
N LEU A 124 -8.84 10.27 9.81
CA LEU A 124 -8.74 11.45 8.94
C LEU A 124 -7.93 12.56 9.60
N ALA A 125 -8.19 12.85 10.88
CA ALA A 125 -7.47 13.86 11.64
C ALA A 125 -5.98 13.51 11.73
N PHE A 126 -5.64 12.26 12.07
CA PHE A 126 -4.26 11.83 12.17
C PHE A 126 -3.57 11.82 10.80
N PHE A 127 -4.08 11.09 9.81
CA PHE A 127 -3.42 10.96 8.51
C PHE A 127 -3.40 12.28 7.72
N GLY A 128 -4.34 13.20 7.98
CA GLY A 128 -4.33 14.56 7.45
C GLY A 128 -3.28 15.48 8.08
N SER A 129 -2.82 15.19 9.30
CA SER A 129 -1.82 15.99 10.02
C SER A 129 -0.43 15.93 9.37
N PRO A 130 0.47 16.91 9.64
CA PRO A 130 1.86 16.85 9.19
C PRO A 130 2.57 15.55 9.60
N THR A 131 2.37 15.09 10.83
CA THR A 131 2.96 13.83 11.32
C THR A 131 2.39 12.62 10.57
N GLY A 132 1.07 12.54 10.40
CA GLY A 132 0.45 11.44 9.65
C GLY A 132 0.83 11.43 8.16
N GLN A 133 1.08 12.59 7.56
CA GLN A 133 1.66 12.69 6.21
C GLN A 133 3.07 12.09 6.15
N LYS A 134 3.95 12.43 7.13
CA LYS A 134 5.29 11.83 7.23
C LYS A 134 5.21 10.30 7.37
N VAL A 135 4.34 9.80 8.26
CA VAL A 135 4.16 8.35 8.47
C VAL A 135 3.80 7.65 7.15
N ARG A 136 2.82 8.19 6.40
CA ARG A 136 2.39 7.61 5.12
C ARG A 136 3.50 7.66 4.07
N ALA A 137 4.21 8.79 3.95
CA ALA A 137 5.31 8.93 3.01
C ALA A 137 6.41 7.87 3.24
N GLU A 138 6.81 7.67 4.48
CA GLU A 138 7.85 6.68 4.82
C GLU A 138 7.38 5.24 4.63
N ALA A 139 6.11 4.93 4.95
CA ALA A 139 5.55 3.61 4.70
C ALA A 139 5.62 3.26 3.20
N TYR A 140 5.21 4.19 2.32
CA TYR A 140 5.26 3.99 0.86
C TYR A 140 6.67 3.89 0.31
N GLU A 141 7.59 4.75 0.76
CA GLU A 141 8.98 4.66 0.32
C GLU A 141 9.60 3.33 0.75
N ARG A 142 9.30 2.84 1.96
CA ARG A 142 9.84 1.57 2.43
C ARG A 142 9.29 0.38 1.65
N MET A 143 7.97 0.33 1.42
CA MET A 143 7.34 -0.72 0.61
C MET A 143 7.95 -0.80 -0.80
N GLY A 144 8.33 0.33 -1.39
CA GLY A 144 8.98 0.37 -2.71
C GLY A 144 10.47 0.05 -2.73
N SER A 145 11.13 -0.02 -1.57
CA SER A 145 12.59 -0.18 -1.46
C SER A 145 13.06 -1.62 -1.31
N ALA A 146 12.18 -2.57 -0.96
CA ALA A 146 12.57 -3.95 -0.64
C ALA A 146 11.60 -4.99 -1.23
N PRO A 147 11.52 -5.11 -2.57
CA PRO A 147 10.66 -6.09 -3.22
C PRO A 147 11.15 -7.52 -2.95
N GLY A 148 10.45 -8.26 -2.09
CA GLY A 148 10.76 -9.66 -1.76
C GLY A 148 10.95 -9.97 -0.27
N GLN A 149 10.86 -8.95 0.60
CA GLN A 149 10.77 -9.18 2.05
C GLN A 149 9.42 -9.77 2.43
N SER A 150 9.39 -10.54 3.51
CA SER A 150 8.12 -11.00 4.08
C SER A 150 7.29 -9.80 4.56
N PRO A 151 5.94 -9.92 4.61
CA PRO A 151 5.08 -8.84 5.12
C PRO A 151 5.49 -8.31 6.50
N GLN A 152 6.00 -9.20 7.35
CA GLN A 152 6.38 -8.88 8.72
C GLN A 152 7.70 -8.08 8.79
N GLU A 153 8.69 -8.43 7.95
CA GLU A 153 9.93 -7.67 7.80
C GLU A 153 9.66 -6.28 7.20
N MET A 154 8.79 -6.20 6.19
CA MET A 154 8.38 -4.92 5.60
C MET A 154 7.70 -4.03 6.63
N GLN A 155 6.80 -4.58 7.46
CA GLN A 155 6.11 -3.83 8.51
C GLN A 155 7.09 -3.31 9.57
N GLN A 156 7.99 -4.15 10.07
CA GLN A 156 9.00 -3.71 11.04
C GLN A 156 9.92 -2.65 10.46
N ALA A 157 10.36 -2.81 9.22
CA ALA A 157 11.24 -1.85 8.59
C ALA A 157 10.53 -0.53 8.28
N ALA A 158 9.23 -0.56 7.96
CA ALA A 158 8.42 0.64 7.80
C ALA A 158 8.26 1.39 9.13
N ILE A 159 7.98 0.67 10.22
CA ILE A 159 7.93 1.27 11.57
C ILE A 159 9.28 1.90 11.94
N ALA A 160 10.38 1.17 11.74
CA ALA A 160 11.71 1.68 12.03
C ALA A 160 12.06 2.93 11.20
N ALA A 161 11.73 2.94 9.90
CA ALA A 161 11.96 4.07 9.02
C ALA A 161 11.13 5.30 9.41
N VAL A 162 9.86 5.09 9.77
CA VAL A 162 9.00 6.14 10.33
C VAL A 162 9.66 6.72 11.58
N MET A 163 9.95 5.89 12.58
CA MET A 163 10.50 6.35 13.85
C MET A 163 11.85 7.07 13.70
N ALA A 164 12.70 6.63 12.78
CA ALA A 164 13.99 7.25 12.51
C ALA A 164 13.89 8.68 11.96
N LYS A 165 12.75 9.06 11.36
CA LYS A 165 12.51 10.39 10.81
C LYS A 165 11.55 11.25 11.63
N MET A 166 11.04 10.73 12.74
CA MET A 166 10.21 11.51 13.66
C MET A 166 11.07 12.42 14.51
N THR A 167 10.59 13.65 14.69
CA THR A 167 11.18 14.65 15.58
C THR A 167 10.41 14.69 16.90
N ALA A 168 10.94 15.41 17.90
CA ALA A 168 10.25 15.59 19.19
C ALA A 168 8.83 16.17 19.02
N GLU A 169 8.62 17.01 18.01
CA GLU A 169 7.33 17.64 17.69
C GLU A 169 6.27 16.65 17.17
N ASP A 170 6.68 15.49 16.66
CA ASP A 170 5.77 14.49 16.09
C ASP A 170 5.18 13.56 17.17
N TYR A 171 5.85 13.41 18.31
CA TYR A 171 5.46 12.46 19.36
C TYR A 171 4.08 12.71 19.97
N PRO A 172 3.64 13.95 20.26
CA PRO A 172 2.30 14.19 20.78
C PRO A 172 1.20 13.64 19.87
N ALA A 173 1.31 13.86 18.55
CA ALA A 173 0.35 13.37 17.57
C ALA A 173 0.38 11.84 17.44
N LEU A 174 1.59 11.24 17.45
CA LEU A 174 1.76 9.79 17.44
C LEU A 174 1.13 9.13 18.67
N MET A 175 1.34 9.70 19.86
CA MET A 175 0.80 9.15 21.11
C MET A 175 -0.70 9.34 21.22
N ALA A 176 -1.22 10.50 20.82
CA ALA A 176 -2.66 10.72 20.74
C ALA A 176 -3.33 9.69 19.82
N PHE A 177 -2.76 9.47 18.62
CA PHE A 177 -3.30 8.47 17.71
C PHE A 177 -3.12 7.05 18.24
N ALA A 178 -1.95 6.69 18.79
CA ALA A 178 -1.70 5.37 19.33
C ALA A 178 -2.68 4.99 20.46
N GLY A 179 -3.12 5.97 21.26
CA GLY A 179 -4.13 5.80 22.30
C GLY A 179 -5.59 5.71 21.81
N SER A 180 -5.85 6.02 20.53
CA SER A 180 -7.19 5.97 19.95
C SER A 180 -7.67 4.54 19.68
N THR A 181 -8.99 4.34 19.67
CA THR A 181 -9.61 3.09 19.20
C THR A 181 -9.31 2.84 17.72
N ALA A 182 -9.19 3.90 16.91
CA ALA A 182 -8.83 3.83 15.50
C ALA A 182 -7.47 3.13 15.28
N SER A 183 -6.44 3.50 16.05
CA SER A 183 -5.12 2.86 16.00
C SER A 183 -5.20 1.37 16.35
N GLN A 184 -5.95 1.02 17.41
CA GLN A 184 -6.15 -0.39 17.78
C GLN A 184 -6.81 -1.18 16.64
N LYS A 185 -7.76 -0.57 15.93
CA LYS A 185 -8.48 -1.20 14.82
C LYS A 185 -7.58 -1.47 13.61
N MET A 186 -6.54 -0.67 13.40
CA MET A 186 -5.59 -0.88 12.30
C MET A 186 -4.94 -2.26 12.32
N GLY A 187 -4.74 -2.87 13.50
CA GLY A 187 -4.23 -4.24 13.61
C GLY A 187 -5.10 -5.29 12.91
N THR A 188 -6.39 -5.01 12.74
CA THR A 188 -7.36 -5.88 12.04
C THR A 188 -7.69 -5.41 10.63
N VAL A 189 -7.63 -4.10 10.39
CA VAL A 189 -7.95 -3.48 9.10
C VAL A 189 -6.80 -3.62 8.10
N ASN A 190 -5.56 -3.36 8.53
CA ASN A 190 -4.40 -3.38 7.64
C ASN A 190 -4.18 -4.73 6.95
N PRO A 191 -4.31 -5.89 7.63
CA PRO A 191 -4.22 -7.19 6.97
C PRO A 191 -5.30 -7.39 5.90
N ARG A 192 -6.53 -6.93 6.14
CA ARG A 192 -7.63 -7.02 5.16
C ARG A 192 -7.37 -6.17 3.93
N ILE A 193 -6.91 -4.93 4.13
CA ILE A 193 -6.51 -4.03 3.03
C ILE A 193 -5.35 -4.65 2.24
N SER A 194 -4.35 -5.20 2.93
CA SER A 194 -3.19 -5.83 2.28
C SER A 194 -3.60 -7.03 1.44
N ALA A 195 -4.47 -7.90 1.97
CA ALA A 195 -4.99 -9.07 1.25
C ALA A 195 -5.82 -8.67 0.02
N ALA A 196 -6.71 -7.68 0.15
CA ALA A 196 -7.49 -7.16 -0.98
C ALA A 196 -6.60 -6.52 -2.05
N SER A 197 -5.61 -5.72 -1.63
CA SER A 197 -4.64 -5.09 -2.53
C SER A 197 -3.82 -6.14 -3.30
N GLN A 198 -3.40 -7.22 -2.62
CA GLN A 198 -2.69 -8.31 -3.27
C GLN A 198 -3.58 -9.05 -4.27
N ALA A 199 -4.80 -9.43 -3.87
CA ALA A 199 -5.73 -10.12 -4.75
C ALA A 199 -6.10 -9.27 -5.98
N TRP A 200 -6.25 -7.96 -5.80
CA TRP A 200 -6.43 -7.00 -6.89
C TRP A 200 -5.21 -6.97 -7.83
N ALA A 201 -4.00 -6.92 -7.28
CA ALA A 201 -2.77 -6.93 -8.07
C ALA A 201 -2.64 -8.22 -8.88
N ASP A 202 -2.94 -9.37 -8.28
CA ASP A 202 -2.91 -10.67 -8.96
C ASP A 202 -3.90 -10.72 -10.14
N ARG A 203 -5.13 -10.20 -9.96
CA ARG A 203 -6.11 -10.07 -11.04
C ARG A 203 -5.60 -9.15 -12.16
N LEU A 204 -5.01 -8.01 -11.80
CA LEU A 204 -4.45 -7.06 -12.76
C LEU A 204 -3.31 -7.68 -13.58
N ILE A 205 -2.42 -8.41 -12.91
CA ILE A 205 -1.31 -9.15 -13.54
C ILE A 205 -1.87 -10.21 -14.47
N ALA A 206 -2.80 -11.05 -14.01
CA ALA A 206 -3.40 -12.11 -14.83
C ALA A 206 -4.05 -11.55 -16.12
N ALA A 207 -4.73 -10.40 -16.03
CA ALA A 207 -5.40 -9.78 -17.16
C ALA A 207 -4.45 -9.10 -18.18
N ASN A 208 -3.25 -8.69 -17.77
CA ASN A 208 -2.37 -7.84 -18.59
C ASN A 208 -1.01 -8.47 -18.93
N LEU A 209 -0.49 -9.39 -18.13
CA LEU A 209 0.82 -10.01 -18.37
C LEU A 209 0.94 -10.69 -19.74
N PRO A 210 -0.06 -11.45 -20.23
CA PRO A 210 0.02 -12.03 -21.58
C PRO A 210 0.12 -10.97 -22.69
N LYS A 211 -0.61 -9.86 -22.54
CA LYS A 211 -0.60 -8.74 -23.51
C LYS A 211 0.74 -8.01 -23.50
N LEU A 212 1.31 -7.79 -22.31
CA LEU A 212 2.63 -7.17 -22.17
C LEU A 212 3.74 -8.04 -22.76
N LYS A 213 3.68 -9.37 -22.58
CA LYS A 213 4.64 -10.31 -23.20
C LYS A 213 4.54 -10.30 -24.73
N ALA A 214 3.32 -10.38 -25.27
CA ALA A 214 3.12 -10.32 -26.72
C ALA A 214 3.59 -8.96 -27.30
N LEU A 215 3.34 -7.86 -26.59
CA LEU A 215 3.83 -6.54 -26.96
C LEU A 215 5.36 -6.47 -26.94
N GLU A 216 6.00 -7.03 -25.91
CA GLU A 216 7.46 -7.09 -25.80
C GLU A 216 8.08 -7.79 -27.01
N ASP A 217 7.58 -8.98 -27.36
CA ASP A 217 8.11 -9.77 -28.47
C ASP A 217 7.92 -9.04 -29.81
N LYS A 218 6.74 -8.43 -30.02
CA LYS A 218 6.47 -7.60 -31.19
C LYS A 218 7.43 -6.41 -31.28
N LEU A 219 7.58 -5.64 -30.21
CA LEU A 219 8.45 -4.47 -30.19
C LEU A 219 9.92 -4.83 -30.43
N ALA A 220 10.37 -5.95 -29.88
CA ALA A 220 11.70 -6.49 -30.11
C ALA A 220 11.90 -6.87 -31.59
N ALA A 221 10.94 -7.54 -32.22
CA ALA A 221 10.98 -7.88 -33.63
C ALA A 221 10.98 -6.63 -34.54
N ASP A 222 10.06 -5.69 -34.29
CA ASP A 222 9.92 -4.45 -35.06
C ASP A 222 11.18 -3.58 -34.97
N TYR A 223 11.85 -3.57 -33.81
CA TYR A 223 13.11 -2.85 -33.62
C TYR A 223 14.23 -3.47 -34.47
N ARG A 224 14.39 -4.81 -34.43
CA ARG A 224 15.41 -5.50 -35.22
C ARG A 224 15.19 -5.34 -36.72
N ALA A 225 13.94 -5.45 -37.19
CA ALA A 225 13.59 -5.24 -38.59
C ALA A 225 13.95 -3.82 -39.08
N ARG A 226 13.67 -2.79 -38.27
CA ARG A 226 14.04 -1.40 -38.59
C ARG A 226 15.54 -1.14 -38.60
N LYS A 227 16.31 -1.87 -37.79
CA LYS A 227 17.77 -1.75 -37.72
C LYS A 227 18.48 -2.51 -38.85
N GLY A 228 17.99 -3.69 -39.24
CA GLY A 228 18.57 -4.52 -40.30
C GLY A 228 18.17 -4.12 -41.73
N GLY A 229 17.18 -3.23 -41.89
CA GLY A 229 16.82 -2.61 -43.17
C GLY A 229 17.57 -1.30 -43.48
N LYS A 230 18.56 -0.94 -42.66
CA LYS A 230 19.53 0.15 -42.89
C LYS A 230 20.90 -0.45 -43.15
#